data_AF-A0A7Y9XWM5-F1
#
_entry.id   AF-A0A7Y9XWM5-F1
#
_cell.length_a   1.000
_cell.length_b   1.000
_cell.length_c   1.000
_cell.angle_alpha   90.00
_cell.angle_beta   90.00
_cell.angle_gamma   90.00
#
_symmetry.space_group_name_H-M   'P 1'
#
loop_
_entity.id
_entity.type
_entity.pdbx_description
1 polymer ?
#
loop_
_entity_poly.entity_id
_entity_poly.type
_entity_poly.pdbx_seq_one_letter_code
_entity_poly.pdbx_strand_id
1 'polypeptide(L)' 'MTLEQLIRNHELAKTNAARSNSAEERQTHFDLVAYYAKRIRAAQSRTGRHVTEWSQDDRHEGSDR' A
#
# COMPACT_ATOMS: atom_id res chain seq x y z
N MET A 1 -11.70 -6.78 8.76
CA MET A 1 -11.43 -6.08 7.50
C MET A 1 -11.27 -7.12 6.41
N THR A 2 -12.04 -7.03 5.34
CA THR A 2 -11.96 -7.95 4.20
C THR A 2 -10.76 -7.63 3.31
N LEU A 3 -10.40 -8.54 2.39
CA LEU A 3 -9.32 -8.30 1.43
C LEU A 3 -9.62 -7.08 0.55
N GLU A 4 -10.88 -6.90 0.10
CA GLU A 4 -11.28 -5.75 -0.71
C GLU A 4 -11.17 -4.44 0.07
N GLN A 5 -11.51 -4.45 1.37
CA GLN A 5 -11.33 -3.27 2.22
C GLN A 5 -9.86 -2.91 2.41
N LEU A 6 -8.98 -3.92 2.55
CA LEU A 6 -7.54 -3.68 2.66
C LEU A 6 -6.96 -3.08 1.38
N ILE A 7 -7.37 -3.57 0.20
CA ILE A 7 -6.94 -3.05 -1.10
C ILE A 7 -7.43 -1.60 -1.28
N ARG A 8 -8.70 -1.29 -1.00
CA ARG A 8 -9.23 0.08 -1.09
C ARG A 8 -8.48 1.05 -0.18
N ASN A 9 -8.18 0.64 1.05
CA ASN A 9 -7.45 1.49 1.99
C ASN A 9 -5.99 1.70 1.58
N HIS A 10 -5.36 0.69 0.96
CA HIS A 10 -4.02 0.82 0.41
C HIS A 10 -3.95 1.86 -0.72
N GLU A 11 -4.88 1.80 -1.69
CA GLU A 11 -4.93 2.79 -2.78
C GLU A 11 -5.30 4.19 -2.29
N LEU A 12 -6.17 4.30 -1.29
CA LEU A 12 -6.47 5.58 -0.65
C LEU A 12 -5.23 6.17 0.03
N ALA A 13 -4.46 5.35 0.76
CA ALA A 13 -3.22 5.80 1.40
C ALA A 13 -2.18 6.26 0.38
N LYS A 14 -2.03 5.57 -0.75
CA LYS A 14 -1.17 6.02 -1.88
C LYS A 14 -1.62 7.37 -2.43
N THR A 15 -2.92 7.53 -2.66
CA THR A 15 -3.51 8.78 -3.16
C THR A 15 -3.27 9.93 -2.19
N ASN A 16 -3.47 9.70 -0.90
CA ASN A 16 -3.26 10.73 0.12
C ASN A 16 -1.78 11.09 0.26
N ALA A 17 -0.86 10.12 0.25
CA ALA A 17 0.58 10.39 0.27
C ALA A 17 0.99 11.30 -0.91
N ALA A 18 0.47 11.04 -2.11
CA ALA A 18 0.73 11.84 -3.30
C ALA A 18 0.14 13.27 -3.21
N ARG A 19 -0.96 13.44 -2.48
CA ARG A 19 -1.66 14.73 -2.34
C ARG A 19 -1.27 15.51 -1.08
N SER A 20 -0.50 14.93 -0.17
CA SER A 20 -0.06 15.58 1.07
C SER A 20 0.93 16.70 0.80
N ASN A 21 0.61 17.88 1.35
CA ASN A 21 1.44 19.08 1.29
C ASN A 21 2.46 19.15 2.43
N SER A 22 2.31 18.34 3.48
CA SER A 22 3.27 18.19 4.57
C SER A 22 4.10 16.92 4.43
N ALA A 23 5.40 17.01 4.71
CA ALA A 23 6.29 15.86 4.75
C ALA A 23 5.88 14.85 5.84
N GLU A 24 5.42 15.34 7.00
CA GLU A 24 4.96 14.50 8.11
C GLU A 24 3.67 13.73 7.76
N GLU A 25 2.73 14.42 7.12
CA GLU A 25 1.47 13.81 6.68
C GLU A 25 1.74 12.79 5.56
N ARG A 26 2.63 13.11 4.63
CA ARG A 26 3.07 12.18 3.59
C ARG A 26 3.72 10.93 4.18
N GLN A 27 4.58 11.09 5.18
CA GLN A 27 5.22 9.97 5.87
C GLN A 27 4.18 9.07 6.56
N THR A 28 3.20 9.66 7.24
CA THR A 28 2.09 8.92 7.86
C THR A 28 1.35 8.06 6.82
N HIS A 29 1.10 8.61 5.64
CA HIS A 29 0.43 7.86 4.57
C HIS A 29 1.32 6.76 3.98
N PHE A 30 2.63 6.96 3.86
CA PHE A 30 3.55 5.88 3.48
C PHE A 30 3.58 4.73 4.48
N ASP A 31 3.55 5.04 5.78
CA ASP A 31 3.47 4.02 6.83
C ASP A 31 2.16 3.22 6.71
N LEU A 32 1.05 3.89 6.38
CA LEU A 32 -0.24 3.24 6.11
C LEU A 32 -0.19 2.36 4.84
N VAL A 33 0.48 2.81 3.77
CA VAL A 33 0.69 2.00 2.56
C VAL A 33 1.40 0.69 2.90
N ALA A 34 2.51 0.75 3.64
CA ALA A 34 3.27 -0.42 4.07
C ALA A 34 2.46 -1.33 5.01
N TYR A 35 1.71 -0.74 5.94
CA TYR A 35 0.82 -1.47 6.83
C TYR A 35 -0.24 -2.27 6.05
N TYR A 36 -0.95 -1.63 5.12
CA TYR A 36 -1.97 -2.31 4.34
C TYR A 36 -1.39 -3.36 3.40
N ALA A 37 -0.23 -3.12 2.79
CA ALA A 37 0.47 -4.12 1.97
C ALA A 37 0.78 -5.40 2.76
N LYS A 38 1.30 -5.27 3.99
CA LYS A 38 1.56 -6.43 4.88
C LYS A 38 0.27 -7.21 5.19
N ARG A 39 -0.83 -6.49 5.42
CA ARG A 39 -2.14 -7.09 5.74
C ARG A 39 -2.77 -7.78 4.52
N ILE A 40 -2.61 -7.23 3.33
CA ILE A 40 -3.05 -7.82 2.05
C ILE A 40 -2.34 -9.16 1.85
N ARG A 41 -1.00 -9.18 1.93
CA ARG A 41 -0.22 -10.43 1.79
C ARG A 41 -0.65 -11.49 2.80
N ALA A 42 -0.86 -11.10 4.06
CA ALA A 42 -1.33 -12.02 5.10
C ALA A 42 -2.76 -12.55 4.87
N ALA A 43 -3.64 -11.75 4.26
CA ALA A 43 -4.99 -12.19 3.92
C ALA A 43 -5.00 -13.12 2.68
N GLN A 44 -4.14 -12.85 1.70
CA GLN A 44 -3.98 -13.69 0.51
C GLN A 44 -3.38 -15.06 0.85
N SER A 45 -2.36 -15.11 1.70
CA SER A 45 -1.76 -16.37 2.14
C SER A 45 -2.74 -17.26 2.93
N ARG A 46 -3.62 -16.66 3.73
CA ARG A 46 -4.67 -17.38 4.48
C ARG A 46 -5.78 -17.92 3.59
N THR A 47 -6.05 -17.27 2.47
CA THR A 47 -7.16 -17.63 1.56
C THR A 47 -6.71 -18.45 0.36
N GLY A 48 -5.40 -18.66 0.18
CA GLY A 48 -4.82 -19.29 -1.02
C GLY A 48 -5.08 -18.49 -2.30
N ARG A 49 -5.56 -17.23 -2.17
CA ARG A 49 -6.05 -16.42 -3.27
C ARG A 49 -4.96 -15.41 -3.65
N HIS A 50 -4.19 -15.74 -4.69
CA HIS A 50 -3.32 -14.77 -5.34
C HIS A 50 -4.21 -13.85 -6.19
N VAL A 51 -4.49 -12.65 -5.70
CA VAL A 51 -5.21 -11.65 -6.51
C VAL A 51 -4.18 -11.05 -7.46
N THR A 52 -4.18 -11.53 -8.70
CA THR A 52 -3.32 -11.08 -9.81
C THR A 52 -3.47 -9.58 -10.14
N GLU A 53 -4.48 -8.91 -9.59
CA GLU A 53 -4.81 -7.51 -9.85
C GLU A 53 -4.06 -6.52 -8.95
N TRP A 54 -3.40 -6.97 -7.88
CA TRP A 54 -2.59 -6.08 -7.05
C TRP A 54 -1.14 -6.07 -7.55
N SER A 55 -0.81 -5.11 -8.44
CA SER A 55 0.57 -4.77 -8.72
C SER A 55 1.15 -4.07 -7.51
N GLN A 56 1.99 -4.81 -6.80
CA GLN A 56 2.86 -4.27 -5.78
C GLN A 56 3.94 -3.45 -6.50
N ASP A 57 3.63 -2.20 -6.85
CA ASP A 57 4.61 -1.25 -7.35
C ASP A 57 5.55 -0.82 -6.22
N ASP A 58 6.40 -1.77 -5.81
CA ASP A 58 7.63 -1.52 -5.08
C ASP A 58 8.77 -1.51 -6.11
N ARG A 59 8.98 -0.38 -6.78
CA ARG A 59 10.31 0.03 -7.22
C ARG A 59 10.51 1.51 -6.92
N HIS A 60 10.88 1.77 -5.68
CA HIS A 60 11.70 2.94 -5.35
C HIS A 60 13.15 2.64 -5.78
N GLU A 61 13.40 2.58 -7.09
CA GLU A 61 14.74 2.67 -7.66
C GLU A 61 14.95 4.10 -8.14
N GLY A 62 15.10 5.02 -7.19
CA GLY A 62 15.71 6.33 -7.42
C GLY A 62 17.19 6.22 -7.07
N SER A 63 17.97 5.60 -7.96
CA SER A 63 19.43 5.57 -7.90
C SER A 63 20.01 6.98 -7.77
N ASP A 64 20.98 7.10 -6.87
CA ASP A 64 22.04 8.10 -6.89
C ASP A 64 22.50 8.40 -8.33
N ARG A 65 22.49 9.68 -8.69
CA ARG A 65 23.39 10.28 -9.67
C ARG A 65 23.59 11.75 -9.40
#